data_AF-A0A1C5Z7D0-F1
#
_entry.id   AF-A0A1C5Z7D0-F1
#
_cell.length_a   1.000
_cell.length_b   1.000
_cell.length_c   1.000
_cell.angle_alpha   90.00
_cell.angle_beta   90.00
_cell.angle_gamma   90.00
#
_symmetry.space_group_name_H-M   'P 1'
#
loop_
_entity.id
_entity.type
_entity.pdbx_description
1 polymer ?
#
loop_
_entity_poly.entity_id
_entity_poly.type
_entity_poly.pdbx_seq_one_letter_code
_entity_poly.pdbx_strand_id
1 'polypeptide(L)'
;MRKSLSTFYRDSLSDTAQFYYETINKLAIEREDKFKINFTDPELDKNVTASIEALRNDHPEFYFLNGFSVEGDEIQLTYKMLTTTADLDKVMDRITFEARRGSSRFFQAAAVYDYIVTHISERPRYESPLFHDSTIINPALFHIGNNEGCCRLMVYAMRYLGNNAAVMCQGDAFYCLLNLDNGLFKVDFLKNKKNALEQYPESEKSSEWLLELPVEAAARELNYMSSPLFQRVVRDLGETENGRQLLCTYFMKYEFTFENLSWDFLRAIAKTGYDTNTEQMLEQMANVHFIKALNVQNGSAYYLEENRNQYMQIMTQLHPETPEEILWAQIGKKYPDIANKYKKCFNEWIYRCDMTEIIPFWKA
;
A
#
# COMPACT_ATOMS: atom_id res chain seq x y z
N MET A 1 19.31 18.27 10.16
CA MET A 1 18.25 18.33 11.18
C MET A 1 17.03 17.63 10.58
N ARG A 2 16.62 16.44 11.04
CA ARG A 2 15.42 15.77 10.49
C ARG A 2 14.21 16.61 10.90
N LYS A 3 13.60 17.36 9.97
CA LYS A 3 12.36 18.10 10.22
C LYS A 3 11.28 17.13 10.71
N SER A 4 10.47 17.53 11.68
CA SER A 4 9.34 16.69 12.11
C SER A 4 8.31 16.63 10.99
N LEU A 5 7.85 15.43 10.62
CA LEU A 5 6.73 15.28 9.69
C LEU A 5 5.42 15.86 10.26
N SER A 6 5.35 16.15 11.56
CA SER A 6 4.21 16.81 12.18
C SER A 6 4.13 18.32 11.90
N THR A 7 5.20 18.95 11.43
CA THR A 7 5.29 20.41 11.19
C THR A 7 5.92 20.72 9.84
N PHE A 8 5.75 19.82 8.87
CA PHE A 8 6.45 19.88 7.59
C PHE A 8 6.06 21.13 6.78
N TYR A 9 4.77 21.46 6.72
CA TYR A 9 4.31 22.66 6.01
C TYR A 9 4.56 23.92 6.81
N ARG A 10 4.38 23.88 8.13
CA ARG A 10 4.77 24.97 9.03
C ARG A 10 6.20 25.44 8.76
N ASP A 11 7.14 24.51 8.65
CA ASP A 11 8.56 24.82 8.43
C ASP A 11 8.88 25.40 7.04
N SER A 12 7.88 25.52 6.17
CA SER A 12 7.97 26.11 4.83
C SER A 12 7.30 27.49 4.74
N LEU A 13 6.62 27.92 5.81
CA LEU A 13 5.96 29.21 5.90
C LEU A 13 6.96 30.34 6.22
N SER A 14 6.60 31.58 5.86
CA SER A 14 7.26 32.79 6.35
C SER A 14 7.13 32.92 7.87
N ASP A 15 8.00 33.70 8.53
CA ASP A 15 7.94 33.89 9.99
C ASP A 15 6.56 34.40 10.45
N THR A 16 5.97 35.32 9.68
CA THR A 16 4.62 35.86 9.93
C THR A 16 3.54 34.78 9.80
N ALA A 17 3.59 33.96 8.77
CA ALA A 17 2.65 32.86 8.60
C ALA A 17 2.88 31.75 9.65
N GLN A 18 4.12 31.49 10.08
CA GLN A 18 4.38 30.60 11.20
C GLN A 18 3.73 31.11 12.50
N PHE A 19 3.75 32.42 12.76
CA PHE A 19 3.05 32.99 13.91
C PHE A 19 1.54 32.70 13.88
N TYR A 20 0.89 32.91 12.72
CA TYR A 20 -0.54 32.59 12.58
C TYR A 20 -0.79 31.09 12.68
N TYR A 21 0.06 30.25 12.08
CA TYR A 21 -0.04 28.79 12.22
C TYR A 21 -0.07 28.37 13.68
N GLU A 22 0.88 28.83 14.51
CA GLU A 22 0.94 28.45 15.93
C GLU A 22 -0.28 28.97 16.70
N THR A 23 -0.71 30.19 16.38
CA THR A 23 -1.89 30.81 17.01
C THR A 23 -3.17 30.02 16.66
N ILE A 24 -3.39 29.72 15.39
CA ILE A 24 -4.55 28.97 14.90
C ILE A 24 -4.52 27.53 15.43
N ASN A 25 -3.36 26.89 15.48
CA ASN A 25 -3.20 25.56 16.07
C ASN A 25 -3.65 25.54 17.53
N LYS A 26 -3.17 26.51 18.32
CA LYS A 26 -3.55 26.66 19.72
C LYS A 26 -5.07 26.83 19.87
N LEU A 27 -5.67 27.73 19.10
CA LEU A 27 -7.13 27.95 19.12
C LEU A 27 -7.91 26.69 18.72
N ALA A 28 -7.45 25.96 17.71
CA ALA A 28 -8.10 24.71 17.26
C ALA A 28 -8.07 23.63 18.36
N ILE A 29 -6.97 23.53 19.12
CA ILE A 29 -6.83 22.62 20.27
C ILE A 29 -7.76 23.07 21.42
N GLU A 30 -7.75 24.36 21.74
CA GLU A 30 -8.54 24.96 22.82
C GLU A 30 -10.04 25.09 22.46
N ARG A 31 -10.39 24.84 21.19
CA ARG A 31 -11.73 25.02 20.60
C ARG A 31 -12.24 26.46 20.68
N GLU A 32 -11.32 27.41 20.60
CA GLU A 32 -11.61 28.84 20.46
C GLU A 32 -11.67 29.21 18.97
N ASP A 33 -12.36 30.31 18.64
CA ASP A 33 -12.59 30.73 17.26
C ASP A 33 -12.09 32.15 16.96
N LYS A 34 -11.56 32.89 17.95
CA LYS A 34 -11.16 34.29 17.77
C LYS A 34 -9.78 34.57 18.34
N PHE A 35 -9.03 35.45 17.67
CA PHE A 35 -7.81 36.03 18.20
C PHE A 35 -7.52 37.43 17.65
N LYS A 36 -6.75 38.20 18.40
CA LYS A 36 -6.37 39.57 18.04
C LYS A 36 -5.21 39.62 17.07
N ILE A 37 -5.30 40.54 16.12
CA ILE A 37 -4.25 40.91 15.19
C ILE A 37 -3.28 41.85 15.94
N ASN A 38 -2.12 41.32 16.33
CA ASN A 38 -1.17 42.06 17.17
C ASN A 38 -0.21 42.98 16.39
N PHE A 39 -0.31 43.00 15.06
CA PHE A 39 0.60 43.75 14.19
C PHE A 39 -0.05 44.10 12.85
N THR A 40 0.46 45.14 12.20
CA THR A 40 0.01 45.51 10.86
C THR A 40 0.60 44.54 9.84
N ASP A 41 -0.17 43.57 9.40
CA ASP A 41 0.21 42.64 8.33
C ASP A 41 -0.35 43.10 6.97
N PRO A 42 0.48 43.55 6.02
CA PRO A 42 0.02 43.95 4.70
C PRO A 42 -0.44 42.76 3.83
N GLU A 43 -0.04 41.53 4.17
CA GLU A 43 -0.45 40.29 3.48
C GLU A 43 -1.29 39.38 4.39
N LEU A 44 -2.06 39.97 5.33
CA LEU A 44 -2.87 39.26 6.33
C LEU A 44 -3.61 38.05 5.74
N ASP A 45 -4.45 38.28 4.73
CA ASP A 45 -5.30 37.23 4.15
C ASP A 45 -4.48 36.07 3.58
N LYS A 46 -3.37 36.40 2.92
CA LYS A 46 -2.46 35.41 2.31
C LYS A 46 -1.73 34.61 3.38
N ASN A 47 -1.22 35.26 4.42
CA ASN A 47 -0.50 34.61 5.51
C ASN A 47 -1.43 33.70 6.33
N VAL A 48 -2.64 34.17 6.66
CA VAL A 48 -3.64 33.38 7.38
C VAL A 48 -4.11 32.19 6.52
N THR A 49 -4.40 32.39 5.23
CA THR A 49 -4.79 31.31 4.31
C THR A 49 -3.71 30.24 4.23
N ALA A 50 -2.46 30.63 3.98
CA ALA A 50 -1.33 29.70 3.93
C ALA A 50 -1.14 28.94 5.25
N SER A 51 -1.38 29.60 6.39
CA SER A 51 -1.30 28.99 7.71
C SER A 51 -2.40 27.94 7.92
N ILE A 52 -3.64 28.23 7.53
CA ILE A 52 -4.77 27.29 7.60
C ILE A 52 -4.52 26.08 6.70
N GLU A 53 -4.04 26.29 5.47
CA GLU A 53 -3.72 25.20 4.54
C GLU A 53 -2.58 24.32 5.06
N ALA A 54 -1.49 24.95 5.52
CA ALA A 54 -0.37 24.25 6.16
C ALA A 54 -0.85 23.45 7.37
N LEU A 55 -1.66 24.06 8.24
CA LEU A 55 -2.20 23.40 9.44
C LEU A 55 -3.09 22.21 9.07
N ARG A 56 -3.98 22.34 8.08
CA ARG A 56 -4.81 21.20 7.63
C ARG A 56 -3.97 20.06 7.07
N ASN A 57 -2.88 20.37 6.37
CA ASN A 57 -1.98 19.36 5.80
C ASN A 57 -1.10 18.69 6.87
N ASP A 58 -0.60 19.49 7.81
CA ASP A 58 0.17 19.02 8.95
C ASP A 58 -0.72 18.29 9.96
N HIS A 59 -2.00 18.64 10.11
CA HIS A 59 -2.95 18.10 11.09
C HIS A 59 -4.29 17.74 10.42
N PRO A 60 -4.37 16.57 9.75
CA PRO A 60 -5.60 16.10 9.09
C PRO A 60 -6.83 16.02 10.02
N GLU A 61 -6.62 15.88 11.32
CA GLU A 61 -7.65 15.92 12.37
C GLU A 61 -8.41 17.25 12.45
N PHE A 62 -7.81 18.36 12.00
CA PHE A 62 -8.46 19.67 11.92
C PHE A 62 -9.27 19.86 10.64
N TYR A 63 -9.89 18.78 10.14
CA TYR A 63 -10.77 18.79 8.97
C TYR A 63 -11.93 19.79 9.05
N PHE A 64 -12.30 20.18 10.27
CA PHE A 64 -13.39 21.09 10.56
C PHE A 64 -12.99 22.57 10.35
N LEU A 65 -11.70 22.90 10.25
CA LEU A 65 -11.22 24.25 9.98
C LEU A 65 -11.47 24.60 8.50
N ASN A 66 -12.37 25.57 8.26
CA ASN A 66 -12.91 25.86 6.93
C ASN A 66 -12.35 27.14 6.30
N GLY A 67 -11.91 28.10 7.12
CA GLY A 67 -11.46 29.42 6.66
C GLY A 67 -11.49 30.44 7.78
N PHE A 68 -11.52 31.72 7.44
CA PHE A 68 -11.57 32.81 8.42
C PHE A 68 -12.31 34.04 7.87
N SER A 69 -12.65 34.95 8.77
CA SER A 69 -13.12 36.30 8.48
C SER A 69 -12.39 37.31 9.37
N VAL A 70 -12.28 38.54 8.92
CA VAL A 70 -11.66 39.64 9.69
C VAL A 70 -12.76 40.55 10.22
N GLU A 71 -12.79 40.74 11.54
CA GLU A 71 -13.74 41.59 12.26
C GLU A 71 -12.96 42.65 13.05
N GLY A 72 -12.73 43.82 12.45
CA GLY A 72 -11.96 44.89 13.10
C GLY A 72 -10.49 44.51 13.31
N ASP A 73 -10.05 44.43 14.57
CA ASP A 73 -8.71 43.97 14.97
C ASP A 73 -8.67 42.47 15.32
N GLU A 74 -9.73 41.71 15.01
CA GLU A 74 -9.82 40.27 15.31
C GLU A 74 -9.94 39.44 14.02
N ILE A 75 -9.35 38.25 14.06
CA ILE A 75 -9.62 37.18 13.11
C ILE A 75 -10.58 36.20 13.77
N GLN A 76 -11.67 35.89 13.08
CA GLN A 76 -12.58 34.81 13.45
C GLN A 76 -12.38 33.62 12.50
N LEU A 77 -12.06 32.46 13.06
CA LEU A 77 -11.98 31.19 12.35
C LEU A 77 -13.37 30.65 12.08
N THR A 78 -13.57 30.10 10.89
CA THR A 78 -14.82 29.44 10.52
C THR A 78 -14.64 27.93 10.62
N TYR A 79 -15.57 27.30 11.34
CA TYR A 79 -15.58 25.86 11.54
C TYR A 79 -16.80 25.22 10.90
N LYS A 80 -16.61 24.06 10.26
CA LYS A 80 -17.68 23.24 9.70
C LYS A 80 -17.54 21.80 10.20
N MET A 81 -18.11 21.52 11.36
CA MET A 81 -18.15 20.16 11.92
C MET A 81 -19.25 19.34 11.26
N LEU A 82 -18.86 18.23 10.64
CA LEU A 82 -19.80 17.23 10.13
C LEU A 82 -19.98 16.03 11.08
N THR A 83 -19.09 15.87 12.05
CA THR A 83 -19.11 14.76 12.99
C THR A 83 -18.45 15.16 14.31
N THR A 84 -18.60 14.34 15.34
CA THR A 84 -17.97 14.55 16.64
C THR A 84 -16.59 13.89 16.70
N THR A 85 -15.75 14.35 17.63
CA THR A 85 -14.46 13.69 17.92
C THR A 85 -14.66 12.25 18.39
N ALA A 86 -15.69 11.97 19.18
CA ALA A 86 -16.00 10.62 19.65
C ALA A 86 -16.38 9.66 18.51
N ASP A 87 -17.07 10.14 17.48
CA ASP A 87 -17.39 9.32 16.30
C ASP A 87 -16.15 9.07 15.45
N LEU A 88 -15.26 10.06 15.34
CA LEU A 88 -13.98 9.89 14.66
C LEU A 88 -13.07 8.88 15.39
N ASP A 89 -13.02 8.92 16.73
CA ASP A 89 -12.27 7.95 17.54
C ASP A 89 -12.75 6.52 17.31
N LYS A 90 -14.08 6.29 17.28
CA LYS A 90 -14.64 4.96 16.96
C LYS A 90 -14.23 4.49 15.57
N VAL A 91 -14.17 5.40 14.60
CA VAL A 91 -13.70 5.06 13.25
C VAL A 91 -12.22 4.75 13.25
N MET A 92 -11.40 5.52 13.97
CA MET A 92 -9.97 5.24 14.11
C MET A 92 -9.72 3.90 14.80
N ASP A 93 -10.45 3.59 15.86
CA ASP A 93 -10.41 2.28 16.52
C ASP A 93 -10.69 1.14 15.55
N ARG A 94 -11.67 1.32 14.66
CA ARG A 94 -12.01 0.33 13.62
C ARG A 94 -10.92 0.19 12.56
N ILE A 95 -10.42 1.31 12.02
CA ILE A 95 -9.38 1.31 10.98
C ILE A 95 -8.07 0.72 11.51
N THR A 96 -7.71 1.06 12.75
CA THR A 96 -6.43 0.67 13.37
C THR A 96 -6.51 -0.65 14.14
N PHE A 97 -7.66 -1.31 14.17
CA PHE A 97 -7.89 -2.53 14.95
C PHE A 97 -6.86 -3.63 14.64
N GLU A 98 -6.72 -4.00 13.37
CA GLU A 98 -5.73 -5.02 12.98
C GLU A 98 -4.32 -4.51 13.18
N ALA A 99 -4.04 -3.24 12.82
CA ALA A 99 -2.72 -2.62 12.95
C ALA A 99 -2.17 -2.66 14.39
N ARG A 100 -3.03 -2.51 15.41
CA ARG A 100 -2.66 -2.59 16.83
C ARG A 100 -2.12 -3.95 17.27
N ARG A 101 -2.36 -5.02 16.48
CA ARG A 101 -1.83 -6.36 16.77
C ARG A 101 -0.36 -6.50 16.42
N GLY A 102 0.20 -5.62 15.59
CA GLY A 102 1.59 -5.69 15.19
C GLY A 102 2.50 -4.73 15.92
N SER A 103 3.74 -5.16 16.06
CA SER A 103 4.80 -4.43 16.75
C SER A 103 5.64 -3.52 15.84
N SER A 104 5.66 -3.76 14.52
CA SER A 104 6.45 -2.95 13.57
C SER A 104 5.57 -1.92 12.85
N ARG A 105 6.19 -0.80 12.46
CA ARG A 105 5.51 0.25 11.68
C ARG A 105 5.16 -0.23 10.28
N PHE A 106 5.95 -1.15 9.74
CA PHE A 106 5.64 -1.88 8.50
C PHE A 106 4.28 -2.59 8.58
N PHE A 107 4.07 -3.41 9.61
CA PHE A 107 2.80 -4.11 9.80
C PHE A 107 1.63 -3.12 9.93
N GLN A 108 1.83 -2.10 10.76
CA GLN A 108 0.79 -1.10 11.01
C GLN A 108 0.40 -0.37 9.73
N ALA A 109 1.39 0.02 8.91
CA ALA A 109 1.14 0.64 7.61
C ALA A 109 0.43 -0.31 6.63
N ALA A 110 0.84 -1.57 6.55
CA ALA A 110 0.17 -2.60 5.75
C ALA A 110 -1.31 -2.74 6.13
N ALA A 111 -1.60 -2.95 7.43
CA ALA A 111 -2.95 -3.18 7.91
C ALA A 111 -3.88 -1.97 7.67
N VAL A 112 -3.39 -0.75 7.90
CA VAL A 112 -4.17 0.46 7.64
C VAL A 112 -4.40 0.64 6.14
N TYR A 113 -3.36 0.45 5.30
CA TYR A 113 -3.50 0.54 3.86
C TYR A 113 -4.50 -0.47 3.31
N ASP A 114 -4.40 -1.73 3.73
CA ASP A 114 -5.29 -2.82 3.31
C ASP A 114 -6.75 -2.52 3.70
N TYR A 115 -6.98 -1.95 4.88
CA TYR A 115 -8.30 -1.48 5.28
C TYR A 115 -8.83 -0.43 4.30
N ILE A 116 -8.05 0.63 4.03
CA ILE A 116 -8.44 1.74 3.15
C ILE A 116 -8.77 1.23 1.75
N VAL A 117 -7.88 0.47 1.11
CA VAL A 117 -8.07 0.01 -0.28
C VAL A 117 -9.13 -1.09 -0.44
N THR A 118 -9.58 -1.68 0.66
CA THR A 118 -10.64 -2.69 0.66
C THR A 118 -12.01 -2.06 0.90
N HIS A 119 -12.07 -1.05 1.77
CA HIS A 119 -13.33 -0.52 2.28
C HIS A 119 -13.67 0.88 1.78
N ILE A 120 -12.73 1.60 1.16
CA ILE A 120 -12.98 2.96 0.67
C ILE A 120 -13.04 2.93 -0.85
N SER A 121 -14.23 3.22 -1.38
CA SER A 121 -14.45 3.30 -2.81
C SER A 121 -13.92 4.63 -3.34
N GLU A 122 -13.21 4.58 -4.48
CA GLU A 122 -12.95 5.79 -5.24
C GLU A 122 -14.30 6.29 -5.80
N ARG A 123 -14.52 7.59 -5.67
CA ARG A 123 -15.74 8.19 -6.20
C ARG A 123 -15.72 8.20 -7.73
N PRO A 124 -16.82 7.82 -8.41
CA PRO A 124 -16.85 7.89 -9.87
C PRO A 124 -16.66 9.32 -10.36
N ARG A 125 -15.80 9.51 -11.36
CA ARG A 125 -15.41 10.84 -11.90
C ARG A 125 -16.57 11.70 -12.43
N TYR A 126 -17.74 11.11 -12.65
CA TYR A 126 -18.93 11.82 -13.14
C TYR A 126 -19.78 12.42 -12.02
N GLU A 127 -19.51 12.12 -10.75
CA GLU A 127 -20.15 12.78 -9.61
C GLU A 127 -19.39 14.04 -9.23
N SER A 128 -20.11 15.13 -8.92
CA SER A 128 -19.47 16.35 -8.44
C SER A 128 -18.72 16.08 -7.13
N PRO A 129 -17.44 16.50 -7.00
CA PRO A 129 -16.69 16.31 -5.76
C PRO A 129 -17.47 16.98 -4.63
N LEU A 130 -17.78 16.21 -3.59
CA LEU A 130 -18.33 16.78 -2.38
C LEU A 130 -17.19 17.52 -1.69
N PHE A 131 -17.52 18.65 -1.07
CA PHE A 131 -16.58 19.52 -0.34
C PHE A 131 -15.70 18.75 0.68
N HIS A 132 -16.08 17.53 1.06
CA HIS A 132 -15.45 16.72 2.09
C HIS A 132 -14.71 15.48 1.55
N ASP A 133 -14.71 15.24 0.23
CA ASP A 133 -14.00 14.10 -0.39
C ASP A 133 -12.47 14.19 -0.17
N SER A 134 -11.96 15.43 -0.10
CA SER A 134 -10.57 15.77 0.21
C SER A 134 -10.24 15.81 1.71
N THR A 135 -11.22 15.58 2.60
CA THR A 135 -11.00 15.54 4.06
C THR A 135 -10.98 14.10 4.56
N ILE A 136 -10.65 13.87 5.83
CA ILE A 136 -10.75 12.53 6.43
C ILE A 136 -12.20 12.04 6.55
N ILE A 137 -13.19 12.93 6.52
CA ILE A 137 -14.58 12.63 6.89
C ILE A 137 -15.27 11.67 5.93
N ASN A 138 -15.22 11.95 4.63
CA ASN A 138 -15.88 11.10 3.66
C ASN A 138 -15.28 9.69 3.60
N PRO A 139 -13.94 9.54 3.54
CA PRO A 139 -13.29 8.24 3.64
C PRO A 139 -13.65 7.51 4.94
N ALA A 140 -13.63 8.21 6.08
CA ALA A 140 -13.85 7.63 7.41
C ALA A 140 -15.30 7.17 7.65
N LEU A 141 -16.28 8.04 7.34
CA LEU A 141 -17.69 7.83 7.70
C LEU A 141 -18.51 7.23 6.56
N PHE A 142 -18.24 7.66 5.33
CA PHE A 142 -19.07 7.31 4.18
C PHE A 142 -18.40 6.30 3.25
N HIS A 143 -17.18 5.84 3.57
CA HIS A 143 -16.45 4.83 2.80
C HIS A 143 -16.23 5.25 1.33
N ILE A 144 -16.16 6.56 1.08
CA ILE A 144 -15.96 7.16 -0.24
C ILE A 144 -14.92 8.26 -0.09
N GLY A 145 -13.88 8.25 -0.92
CA GLY A 145 -12.78 9.20 -0.81
C GLY A 145 -12.10 9.46 -2.15
N ASN A 146 -11.51 10.65 -2.29
CA ASN A 146 -10.49 10.89 -3.31
C ASN A 146 -9.09 10.56 -2.75
N ASN A 147 -8.06 10.66 -3.60
CA ASN A 147 -6.69 10.37 -3.20
C ASN A 147 -6.21 11.22 -2.00
N GLU A 148 -6.58 12.49 -1.95
CA GLU A 148 -6.24 13.39 -0.83
C GLU A 148 -6.89 12.92 0.48
N GLY A 149 -8.19 12.60 0.45
CA GLY A 149 -8.93 12.09 1.60
C GLY A 149 -8.34 10.77 2.11
N CYS A 150 -8.01 9.83 1.22
CA CYS A 150 -7.34 8.58 1.57
C CYS A 150 -5.96 8.83 2.18
N CYS A 151 -5.18 9.77 1.64
CA CYS A 151 -3.87 10.13 2.19
C CYS A 151 -3.99 10.72 3.61
N ARG A 152 -4.91 11.66 3.79
CA ARG A 152 -5.20 12.27 5.10
C ARG A 152 -5.65 11.22 6.11
N LEU A 153 -6.50 10.29 5.71
CA LEU A 153 -6.98 9.21 6.57
C LEU A 153 -5.85 8.27 7.00
N MET A 154 -5.00 7.87 6.05
CA MET A 154 -3.83 7.03 6.31
C MET A 154 -2.87 7.71 7.30
N VAL A 155 -2.54 8.98 7.07
CA VAL A 155 -1.65 9.76 7.95
C VAL A 155 -2.23 9.90 9.35
N TYR A 156 -3.54 10.18 9.45
CA TYR A 156 -4.20 10.29 10.75
C TYR A 156 -4.20 8.95 11.50
N ALA A 157 -4.54 7.85 10.84
CA ALA A 157 -4.50 6.51 11.44
C ALA A 157 -3.09 6.10 11.90
N MET A 158 -2.05 6.40 11.11
CA MET A 158 -0.66 6.11 11.49
C MET A 158 -0.22 6.94 12.70
N ARG A 159 -0.62 8.21 12.79
CA ARG A 159 -0.35 9.05 13.97
C ARG A 159 -1.14 8.63 15.20
N TYR A 160 -2.37 8.15 15.01
CA TYR A 160 -3.18 7.58 16.07
C TYR A 160 -2.53 6.32 16.70
N LEU A 161 -1.75 5.59 15.90
CA LEU A 161 -0.89 4.48 16.35
C LEU A 161 0.45 4.94 16.96
N GLY A 162 0.72 6.24 17.03
CA GLY A 162 1.97 6.82 17.55
C GLY A 162 3.10 6.92 16.53
N ASN A 163 2.82 6.77 15.23
CA ASN A 163 3.83 6.85 14.18
C ASN A 163 3.91 8.23 13.53
N ASN A 164 5.13 8.64 13.19
CA ASN A 164 5.34 9.91 12.50
C ASN A 164 4.98 9.76 11.01
N ALA A 165 4.07 10.61 10.52
CA ALA A 165 3.61 10.59 9.14
C ALA A 165 3.16 12.00 8.71
N ALA A 166 3.17 12.29 7.41
CA ALA A 166 2.68 13.55 6.83
C ALA A 166 1.93 13.31 5.52
N VAL A 167 1.03 14.23 5.17
CA VAL A 167 0.48 14.31 3.80
C VAL A 167 1.42 15.18 2.98
N MET A 168 1.90 14.75 1.82
CA MET A 168 2.71 15.55 0.92
C MET A 168 1.90 15.93 -0.32
N CYS A 169 1.91 17.22 -0.68
CA CYS A 169 1.34 17.75 -1.90
C CYS A 169 2.47 18.12 -2.87
N GLN A 170 2.41 17.62 -4.10
CA GLN A 170 3.35 17.96 -5.17
C GLN A 170 2.56 18.24 -6.46
N GLY A 171 2.34 19.51 -6.76
CA GLY A 171 1.40 19.91 -7.81
C GLY A 171 -0.03 19.55 -7.41
N ASP A 172 -0.77 18.87 -8.28
CA ASP A 172 -2.13 18.39 -8.00
C ASP A 172 -2.15 16.99 -7.34
N ALA A 173 -0.99 16.40 -7.06
CA ALA A 173 -0.88 15.06 -6.52
C ALA A 173 -0.64 15.05 -5.00
N PHE A 174 -1.37 14.17 -4.31
CA PHE A 174 -1.26 13.95 -2.87
C PHE A 174 -0.68 12.59 -2.56
N TYR A 175 0.18 12.53 -1.54
CA TYR A 175 0.86 11.32 -1.10
C TYR A 175 0.93 11.25 0.42
N CYS A 176 1.13 10.07 0.98
CA CYS A 176 1.54 9.93 2.38
C CYS A 176 3.05 9.81 2.47
N LEU A 177 3.69 10.53 3.38
CA LEU A 177 5.04 10.25 3.82
C LEU A 177 4.97 9.51 5.15
N LEU A 178 5.45 8.28 5.18
CA LEU A 178 5.44 7.40 6.35
C LEU A 178 6.86 7.14 6.82
N ASN A 179 7.16 7.47 8.09
CA ASN A 179 8.42 7.10 8.70
C ASN A 179 8.30 5.68 9.28
N LEU A 180 8.71 4.69 8.49
CA LEU A 180 8.68 3.28 8.85
C LEU A 180 9.97 2.89 9.58
N ASP A 181 10.13 1.61 9.91
CA ASP A 181 11.20 1.12 10.78
C ASP A 181 12.61 1.37 10.22
N ASN A 182 12.73 1.43 8.89
CA ASN A 182 13.99 1.51 8.16
C ASN A 182 14.13 2.77 7.29
N GLY A 183 13.15 3.67 7.25
CA GLY A 183 13.24 4.82 6.35
C GLY A 183 11.94 5.56 6.13
N LEU A 184 11.99 6.52 5.20
CA LEU A 184 10.87 7.34 4.81
C LEU A 184 10.28 6.82 3.51
N PHE A 185 9.00 6.51 3.52
CA PHE A 185 8.29 5.96 2.37
C PHE A 185 7.18 6.88 1.92
N LYS A 186 7.00 6.93 0.61
CA LYS A 186 5.92 7.61 -0.09
C LYS A 186 4.83 6.59 -0.45
N VAL A 187 3.59 6.84 -0.03
CA VAL A 187 2.41 6.09 -0.45
C VAL A 187 1.55 6.93 -1.39
N ASP A 188 1.20 6.37 -2.53
CA ASP A 188 0.37 6.96 -3.58
C ASP A 188 -0.84 6.05 -3.85
N PHE A 189 -2.04 6.50 -3.51
CA PHE A 189 -3.27 5.73 -3.73
C PHE A 189 -3.78 5.80 -5.19
N LEU A 190 -3.25 6.70 -6.03
CA LEU A 190 -3.57 6.72 -7.47
C LEU A 190 -2.81 5.64 -8.24
N LYS A 191 -1.67 5.19 -7.71
CA LYS A 191 -0.95 4.06 -8.29
C LYS A 191 -1.73 2.78 -8.02
N ASN A 192 -1.64 1.84 -8.97
CA ASN A 192 -2.18 0.50 -8.75
C ASN A 192 -1.59 -0.09 -7.46
N LYS A 193 -2.33 -1.01 -6.82
CA LYS A 193 -1.92 -1.63 -5.54
C LYS A 193 -0.46 -2.11 -5.53
N LYS A 194 0.08 -2.50 -6.69
CA LYS A 194 1.45 -3.00 -6.88
C LYS A 194 2.55 -1.94 -6.80
N ASN A 195 2.25 -0.67 -7.07
CA ASN A 195 3.23 0.43 -7.12
C ASN A 195 2.90 1.56 -6.14
N ALA A 196 2.00 1.32 -5.19
CA ALA A 196 1.53 2.33 -4.27
C ALA A 196 2.63 2.82 -3.31
N LEU A 197 3.65 2.01 -3.04
CA LEU A 197 4.76 2.38 -2.16
C LEU A 197 6.05 2.66 -2.93
N GLU A 198 6.68 3.77 -2.63
CA GLU A 198 8.00 4.13 -3.13
C GLU A 198 8.88 4.60 -1.97
N GLN A 199 10.13 4.15 -1.94
CA GLN A 199 11.07 4.70 -0.98
C GLN A 199 11.42 6.14 -1.35
N TYR A 200 11.44 7.04 -0.37
CA TYR A 200 11.82 8.43 -0.62
C TYR A 200 13.35 8.51 -0.88
N PRO A 201 13.80 9.21 -1.94
CA PRO A 201 15.20 9.14 -2.42
C PRO A 201 16.26 9.50 -1.38
N GLU A 202 15.93 10.37 -0.43
CA GLU A 202 16.84 10.82 0.63
C GLU A 202 16.89 9.88 1.84
N SER A 203 16.10 8.79 1.85
CA SER A 203 16.24 7.72 2.83
C SER A 203 17.16 6.64 2.26
N GLU A 204 18.43 6.64 2.68
CA GLU A 204 19.53 5.82 2.14
C GLU A 204 19.39 4.29 2.26
N LYS A 205 18.22 3.74 2.62
CA LYS A 205 18.11 2.31 2.95
C LYS A 205 17.40 1.50 1.86
N SER A 206 18.16 1.05 0.86
CA SER A 206 17.77 0.01 -0.12
C SER A 206 16.86 -1.04 0.51
N SER A 207 15.93 -1.63 -0.26
CA SER A 207 15.10 -2.77 0.20
C SER A 207 15.93 -3.91 0.83
N GLU A 208 17.22 -3.99 0.46
CA GLU A 208 18.27 -4.83 1.02
C GLU A 208 18.61 -4.57 2.50
N TRP A 209 18.08 -3.55 3.16
CA TRP A 209 18.26 -3.35 4.61
C TRP A 209 17.84 -4.58 5.43
N LEU A 210 16.94 -5.41 4.91
CA LEU A 210 16.56 -6.69 5.52
C LEU A 210 17.73 -7.69 5.57
N LEU A 211 18.72 -7.55 4.68
CA LEU A 211 19.97 -8.34 4.71
C LEU A 211 20.88 -7.96 5.87
N GLU A 212 20.71 -6.76 6.45
CA GLU A 212 21.45 -6.31 7.64
C GLU A 212 20.88 -6.93 8.93
N LEU A 213 19.66 -7.48 8.89
CA LEU A 213 19.01 -8.09 10.03
C LEU A 213 19.37 -9.57 10.17
N PRO A 214 19.37 -10.13 11.40
CA PRO A 214 19.33 -11.57 11.59
C PRO A 214 18.18 -12.19 10.81
N VAL A 215 18.39 -13.38 10.23
CA VAL A 215 17.43 -14.07 9.36
C VAL A 215 16.04 -14.17 10.00
N GLU A 216 15.96 -14.45 11.30
CA GLU A 216 14.69 -14.56 12.03
C GLU A 216 13.95 -13.22 12.16
N ALA A 217 14.69 -12.10 12.26
CA ALA A 217 14.12 -10.77 12.33
C ALA A 217 13.69 -10.28 10.94
N ALA A 218 14.54 -10.49 9.94
CA ALA A 218 14.23 -10.21 8.53
C ALA A 218 12.99 -10.99 8.07
N ALA A 219 12.92 -12.27 8.42
CA ALA A 219 11.75 -13.11 8.24
C ALA A 219 10.49 -12.49 8.87
N ARG A 220 10.57 -12.08 10.12
CA ARG A 220 9.43 -11.48 10.82
C ARG A 220 8.95 -10.20 10.12
N GLU A 221 9.86 -9.35 9.66
CA GLU A 221 9.48 -8.15 8.91
C GLU A 221 8.88 -8.49 7.53
N LEU A 222 9.42 -9.48 6.82
CA LEU A 222 8.89 -9.97 5.55
C LEU A 222 7.46 -10.51 5.66
N ASN A 223 7.10 -11.12 6.80
CA ASN A 223 5.71 -11.49 7.09
C ASN A 223 4.76 -10.31 7.02
N TYR A 224 5.17 -9.21 7.61
CA TYR A 224 4.36 -8.03 7.67
C TYR A 224 4.37 -7.24 6.35
N MET A 225 5.36 -7.48 5.48
CA MET A 225 5.41 -7.00 4.10
C MET A 225 4.58 -7.83 3.11
N SER A 226 3.75 -8.75 3.59
CA SER A 226 2.83 -9.53 2.76
C SER A 226 1.70 -8.74 2.12
N SER A 227 1.46 -7.53 2.61
CA SER A 227 0.46 -6.61 2.07
C SER A 227 0.79 -6.23 0.62
N PRO A 228 -0.24 -6.04 -0.23
CA PRO A 228 -0.13 -5.38 -1.52
C PRO A 228 0.75 -4.13 -1.51
N LEU A 229 0.72 -3.35 -0.41
CA LEU A 229 1.53 -2.14 -0.24
C LEU A 229 3.03 -2.38 -0.48
N PHE A 230 3.57 -3.50 0.00
CA PHE A 230 5.01 -3.78 -0.02
C PHE A 230 5.45 -4.70 -1.17
N GLN A 231 4.55 -5.04 -2.11
CA GLN A 231 4.85 -5.97 -3.22
C GLN A 231 6.09 -5.56 -4.02
N ARG A 232 6.26 -4.26 -4.28
CA ARG A 232 7.45 -3.73 -4.97
C ARG A 232 8.73 -3.97 -4.17
N VAL A 233 8.73 -3.73 -2.86
CA VAL A 233 9.90 -3.94 -2.00
C VAL A 233 10.34 -5.40 -2.03
N VAL A 234 9.37 -6.32 -1.99
CA VAL A 234 9.66 -7.76 -2.04
C VAL A 234 10.16 -8.19 -3.42
N ARG A 235 9.62 -7.63 -4.50
CA ARG A 235 10.13 -7.87 -5.86
C ARG A 235 11.58 -7.38 -6.00
N ASP A 236 11.85 -6.15 -5.57
CA ASP A 236 13.16 -5.51 -5.70
C ASP A 236 14.22 -6.29 -4.89
N LEU A 237 13.87 -6.88 -3.74
CA LEU A 237 14.73 -7.82 -3.00
C LEU A 237 15.09 -9.07 -3.82
N GLY A 238 14.12 -9.62 -4.54
CA GLY A 238 14.28 -10.79 -5.41
C GLY A 238 15.22 -10.57 -6.59
N GLU A 239 15.59 -9.33 -6.92
CA GLU A 239 16.56 -9.07 -7.99
C GLU A 239 17.98 -9.53 -7.60
N THR A 240 18.27 -9.60 -6.29
CA THR A 240 19.60 -9.94 -5.77
C THR A 240 19.70 -11.38 -5.27
N GLU A 241 20.88 -11.99 -5.34
CA GLU A 241 21.09 -13.37 -4.88
C GLU A 241 20.86 -13.51 -3.37
N ASN A 242 21.37 -12.56 -2.57
CA ASN A 242 21.21 -12.56 -1.12
C ASN A 242 19.75 -12.32 -0.72
N GLY A 243 19.06 -11.39 -1.40
CA GLY A 243 17.64 -11.15 -1.18
C GLY A 243 16.79 -12.37 -1.52
N ARG A 244 17.09 -13.06 -2.64
CA ARG A 244 16.45 -14.35 -2.98
C ARG A 244 16.67 -15.40 -1.90
N GLN A 245 17.90 -15.58 -1.43
CA GLN A 245 18.21 -16.53 -0.37
C GLN A 245 17.46 -16.22 0.92
N LEU A 246 17.33 -14.93 1.26
CA LEU A 246 16.54 -14.48 2.41
C LEU A 246 15.05 -14.82 2.24
N LEU A 247 14.46 -14.49 1.08
CA LEU A 247 13.05 -14.79 0.77
C LEU A 247 12.78 -16.30 0.78
N CYS A 248 13.69 -17.12 0.24
CA CYS A 248 13.64 -18.57 0.31
C CYS A 248 13.74 -19.10 1.74
N THR A 249 14.64 -18.55 2.56
CA THR A 249 14.82 -18.98 3.95
C THR A 249 13.61 -18.65 4.81
N TYR A 250 13.08 -17.43 4.65
CA TYR A 250 11.83 -17.01 5.25
C TYR A 250 10.68 -17.94 4.84
N PHE A 251 10.61 -18.28 3.56
CA PHE A 251 9.59 -19.18 3.07
C PHE A 251 9.70 -20.59 3.65
N MET A 252 10.90 -21.19 3.64
CA MET A 252 11.19 -22.53 4.17
C MET A 252 10.90 -22.68 5.67
N LYS A 253 11.20 -21.64 6.46
CA LYS A 253 11.23 -21.74 7.93
C LYS A 253 9.89 -21.45 8.59
N TYR A 254 8.99 -20.74 7.90
CA TYR A 254 7.79 -20.20 8.52
C TYR A 254 6.48 -20.61 7.83
N GLU A 255 6.54 -21.55 6.88
CA GLU A 255 5.39 -22.22 6.26
C GLU A 255 4.22 -21.28 5.93
N PHE A 256 4.52 -20.16 5.29
CA PHE A 256 3.51 -19.11 5.17
C PHE A 256 2.32 -19.51 4.31
N THR A 257 1.13 -19.45 4.91
CA THR A 257 -0.17 -19.40 4.23
C THR A 257 -0.42 -17.96 3.75
N PHE A 258 0.25 -17.51 2.70
CA PHE A 258 -0.23 -16.29 2.06
C PHE A 258 -1.49 -16.62 1.26
N GLU A 259 -2.60 -16.02 1.64
CA GLU A 259 -3.68 -15.78 0.68
C GLU A 259 -3.23 -14.82 -0.44
N ASN A 260 -2.07 -14.15 -0.28
CA ASN A 260 -1.49 -13.12 -1.15
C ASN A 260 -0.08 -13.43 -1.70
N LEU A 261 0.27 -14.69 -1.92
CA LEU A 261 1.54 -15.05 -2.61
C LEU A 261 1.38 -14.59 -4.06
N SER A 262 1.75 -13.34 -4.32
CA SER A 262 1.61 -12.78 -5.65
C SER A 262 2.50 -13.55 -6.62
N TRP A 263 2.09 -13.61 -7.89
CA TRP A 263 2.97 -14.10 -8.94
C TRP A 263 4.33 -13.38 -8.96
N ASP A 264 4.34 -12.11 -8.51
CA ASP A 264 5.56 -11.31 -8.39
C ASP A 264 6.52 -11.89 -7.34
N PHE A 265 6.03 -12.39 -6.21
CA PHE A 265 6.85 -13.06 -5.20
C PHE A 265 7.43 -14.38 -5.71
N LEU A 266 6.58 -15.25 -6.28
CA LEU A 266 7.04 -16.56 -6.75
C LEU A 266 8.06 -16.42 -7.87
N ARG A 267 7.86 -15.46 -8.79
CA ARG A 267 8.85 -15.13 -9.83
C ARG A 267 10.14 -14.57 -9.24
N ALA A 268 10.05 -13.74 -8.20
CA ALA A 268 11.22 -13.17 -7.54
C ALA A 268 12.15 -14.24 -6.93
N ILE A 269 11.61 -15.38 -6.50
CA ILE A 269 12.39 -16.44 -5.87
C ILE A 269 12.64 -17.67 -6.74
N ALA A 270 11.93 -17.82 -7.87
CA ALA A 270 12.11 -18.93 -8.79
C ALA A 270 13.48 -18.85 -9.51
N LYS A 271 14.28 -19.91 -9.40
CA LYS A 271 15.58 -20.03 -10.04
C LYS A 271 15.93 -21.51 -10.24
N THR A 272 16.83 -21.75 -11.17
CA THR A 272 17.48 -23.04 -11.42
C THR A 272 18.52 -23.35 -10.33
N GLY A 273 18.72 -24.64 -10.04
CA GLY A 273 19.82 -25.10 -9.19
C GLY A 273 19.55 -25.03 -7.69
N TYR A 274 18.27 -24.98 -7.30
CA TYR A 274 17.90 -25.25 -5.91
C TYR A 274 18.03 -26.74 -5.58
N ASP A 275 18.03 -27.09 -4.30
CA ASP A 275 17.88 -28.49 -3.91
C ASP A 275 16.46 -28.99 -4.22
N THR A 276 16.32 -30.30 -4.41
CA THR A 276 15.07 -30.94 -4.83
C THR A 276 13.88 -30.63 -3.91
N ASN A 277 14.10 -30.42 -2.60
CA ASN A 277 13.00 -30.12 -1.68
C ASN A 277 12.49 -28.69 -1.91
N THR A 278 13.40 -27.74 -2.10
CA THR A 278 13.07 -26.34 -2.39
C THR A 278 12.32 -26.22 -3.73
N GLU A 279 12.77 -26.93 -4.78
CA GLU A 279 12.11 -26.95 -6.10
C GLU A 279 10.67 -27.49 -6.02
N GLN A 280 10.50 -28.69 -5.46
CA GLN A 280 9.17 -29.33 -5.34
C GLN A 280 8.19 -28.47 -4.54
N MET A 281 8.67 -27.76 -3.54
CA MET A 281 7.85 -26.88 -2.73
C MET A 281 7.43 -25.62 -3.50
N LEU A 282 8.35 -24.95 -4.22
CA LEU A 282 8.01 -23.80 -5.07
C LEU A 282 6.99 -24.18 -6.16
N GLU A 283 7.13 -25.36 -6.75
CA GLU A 283 6.14 -25.91 -7.68
C GLU A 283 4.78 -26.10 -7.01
N GLN A 284 4.72 -26.71 -5.81
CA GLN A 284 3.46 -26.92 -5.10
C GLN A 284 2.72 -25.60 -4.85
N MET A 285 3.43 -24.51 -4.56
CA MET A 285 2.81 -23.20 -4.38
C MET A 285 2.32 -22.59 -5.68
N ALA A 286 3.14 -22.62 -6.74
CA ALA A 286 2.73 -22.17 -8.06
C ALA A 286 1.45 -22.92 -8.48
N ASN A 287 1.39 -24.22 -8.19
CA ASN A 287 0.20 -25.05 -8.42
C ASN A 287 -1.00 -24.55 -7.59
N VAL A 288 -0.86 -24.33 -6.28
CA VAL A 288 -1.95 -23.81 -5.44
C VAL A 288 -2.45 -22.45 -5.93
N HIS A 289 -1.57 -21.53 -6.32
CA HIS A 289 -1.94 -20.22 -6.86
C HIS A 289 -2.70 -20.33 -8.17
N PHE A 290 -2.18 -21.14 -9.09
CA PHE A 290 -2.83 -21.39 -10.35
C PHE A 290 -4.22 -22.00 -10.16
N ILE A 291 -4.35 -23.00 -9.28
CA ILE A 291 -5.63 -23.66 -8.97
C ILE A 291 -6.63 -22.68 -8.34
N LYS A 292 -6.18 -21.81 -7.42
CA LYS A 292 -7.04 -20.76 -6.86
C LYS A 292 -7.56 -19.83 -7.96
N ALA A 293 -6.69 -19.39 -8.87
CA ALA A 293 -7.10 -18.54 -10.00
C ALA A 293 -8.13 -19.23 -10.91
N LEU A 294 -7.98 -20.54 -11.14
CA LEU A 294 -8.95 -21.34 -11.89
C LEU A 294 -10.29 -21.49 -11.14
N ASN A 295 -10.29 -21.52 -9.81
CA ASN A 295 -11.53 -21.71 -9.05
C ASN A 295 -12.38 -20.45 -8.88
N VAL A 296 -11.86 -19.26 -9.24
CA VAL A 296 -12.65 -18.03 -9.29
C VAL A 296 -13.70 -18.16 -10.40
N GLN A 297 -14.96 -18.36 -9.99
CA GLN A 297 -16.10 -18.71 -10.87
C GLN A 297 -16.43 -17.66 -11.96
N ASN A 298 -15.80 -16.47 -11.94
CA ASN A 298 -16.06 -15.36 -12.88
C ASN A 298 -14.81 -14.87 -13.64
N GLY A 299 -13.72 -15.64 -13.70
CA GLY A 299 -12.53 -15.25 -14.44
C GLY A 299 -12.79 -15.15 -15.95
N SER A 300 -12.51 -14.00 -16.56
CA SER A 300 -12.52 -13.86 -18.03
C SER A 300 -11.43 -14.74 -18.66
N ALA A 301 -11.57 -15.11 -19.93
CA ALA A 301 -10.53 -15.86 -20.65
C ALA A 301 -9.14 -15.20 -20.56
N TYR A 302 -9.13 -13.86 -20.58
CA TYR A 302 -7.95 -13.04 -20.40
C TYR A 302 -7.30 -13.22 -19.02
N TYR A 303 -8.09 -13.24 -17.94
CA TYR A 303 -7.59 -13.48 -16.58
C TYR A 303 -6.93 -14.86 -16.44
N LEU A 304 -7.52 -15.88 -17.07
CA LEU A 304 -6.97 -17.24 -17.05
C LEU A 304 -5.67 -17.35 -17.85
N GLU A 305 -5.59 -16.67 -18.99
CA GLU A 305 -4.38 -16.61 -19.82
C GLU A 305 -3.23 -15.89 -19.12
N GLU A 306 -3.51 -14.78 -18.43
CA GLU A 306 -2.51 -14.05 -17.64
C GLU A 306 -1.95 -14.94 -16.52
N ASN A 307 -2.81 -15.59 -15.72
CA ASN A 307 -2.36 -16.47 -14.64
C ASN A 307 -1.59 -17.70 -15.14
N ARG A 308 -1.95 -18.24 -16.32
CA ARG A 308 -1.17 -19.29 -16.99
C ARG A 308 0.24 -18.81 -17.31
N ASN A 309 0.36 -17.65 -17.96
CA ASN A 309 1.66 -17.15 -18.39
C ASN A 309 2.58 -16.91 -17.18
N GLN A 310 2.03 -16.40 -16.08
CA GLN A 310 2.73 -16.25 -14.81
C GLN A 310 3.21 -17.59 -14.26
N TYR A 311 2.33 -18.58 -14.22
CA TYR A 311 2.65 -19.93 -13.78
C TYR A 311 3.76 -20.56 -14.63
N MET A 312 3.66 -20.48 -15.97
CA MET A 312 4.63 -21.07 -16.88
C MET A 312 6.01 -20.40 -16.79
N GLN A 313 6.06 -19.09 -16.57
CA GLN A 313 7.32 -18.38 -16.29
C GLN A 313 8.03 -18.97 -15.07
N ILE A 314 7.30 -19.28 -14.00
CA ILE A 314 7.89 -19.86 -12.79
C ILE A 314 8.37 -21.29 -13.07
N MET A 315 7.53 -22.12 -13.70
CA MET A 315 7.89 -23.52 -13.93
C MET A 315 9.06 -23.68 -14.90
N THR A 316 9.16 -22.84 -15.93
CA THR A 316 10.30 -22.84 -16.86
C THR A 316 11.58 -22.31 -16.21
N GLN A 317 11.47 -21.42 -15.22
CA GLN A 317 12.62 -20.98 -14.41
C GLN A 317 13.09 -22.05 -13.42
N LEU A 318 12.19 -22.87 -12.87
CA LEU A 318 12.55 -24.00 -12.01
C LEU A 318 13.08 -25.18 -12.84
N HIS A 319 12.49 -25.42 -14.01
CA HIS A 319 12.78 -26.57 -14.89
C HIS A 319 13.19 -26.11 -16.30
N PRO A 320 14.37 -25.49 -16.45
CA PRO A 320 14.79 -24.88 -17.71
C PRO A 320 15.02 -25.92 -18.82
N GLU A 321 15.31 -27.16 -18.43
CA GLU A 321 15.53 -28.30 -19.33
C GLU A 321 14.21 -28.99 -19.74
N THR A 322 13.08 -28.61 -19.14
CA THR A 322 11.78 -29.22 -19.45
C THR A 322 10.97 -28.29 -20.35
N PRO A 323 10.59 -28.73 -21.56
CA PRO A 323 9.70 -27.96 -22.43
C PRO A 323 8.39 -27.55 -21.74
N GLU A 324 7.92 -26.33 -22.02
CA GLU A 324 6.70 -25.73 -21.44
C GLU A 324 5.48 -26.65 -21.64
N GLU A 325 5.43 -27.33 -22.77
CA GLU A 325 4.37 -28.27 -23.14
C GLU A 325 4.31 -29.48 -22.20
N ILE A 326 5.46 -29.98 -21.78
CA ILE A 326 5.58 -31.12 -20.88
C ILE A 326 5.20 -30.70 -19.46
N LEU A 327 5.67 -29.54 -19.01
CA LEU A 327 5.29 -28.95 -17.72
C LEU A 327 3.77 -28.75 -17.65
N TRP A 328 3.15 -28.26 -18.73
CA TRP A 328 1.71 -28.08 -18.81
C TRP A 328 0.93 -29.40 -18.80
N ALA A 329 1.41 -30.41 -19.52
CA ALA A 329 0.82 -31.75 -19.52
C ALA A 329 0.86 -32.41 -18.13
N GLN A 330 1.93 -32.20 -17.36
CA GLN A 330 2.08 -32.72 -16.01
C GLN A 330 1.03 -32.14 -15.04
N ILE A 331 0.67 -30.87 -15.18
CA ILE A 331 -0.41 -30.26 -14.39
C ILE A 331 -1.76 -30.90 -14.70
N GLY A 332 -2.04 -31.11 -15.99
CA GLY A 332 -3.27 -31.75 -16.45
C GLY A 332 -3.42 -33.17 -15.89
N LYS A 333 -2.29 -33.91 -15.77
CA LYS A 333 -2.24 -35.22 -15.09
C LYS A 333 -2.42 -35.11 -13.58
N LYS A 334 -1.78 -34.11 -12.94
CA LYS A 334 -1.80 -33.92 -11.48
C LYS A 334 -3.15 -33.42 -10.96
N TYR A 335 -3.92 -32.68 -11.77
CA TYR A 335 -5.22 -32.12 -11.41
C TYR A 335 -6.29 -32.43 -12.48
N PRO A 336 -6.74 -33.69 -12.59
CA PRO A 336 -7.62 -34.14 -13.67
C PRO A 336 -9.00 -33.46 -13.69
N ASP A 337 -9.54 -33.10 -12.52
CA ASP A 337 -10.83 -32.40 -12.42
C ASP A 337 -10.78 -31.00 -13.04
N ILE A 338 -9.64 -30.33 -12.92
CA ILE A 338 -9.38 -29.01 -13.49
C ILE A 338 -9.18 -29.11 -15.00
N ALA A 339 -8.40 -30.10 -15.46
CA ALA A 339 -8.23 -30.38 -16.87
C ALA A 339 -9.57 -30.67 -17.57
N ASN A 340 -10.49 -31.35 -16.88
CA ASN A 340 -11.84 -31.61 -17.38
C ASN A 340 -12.74 -30.36 -17.39
N LYS A 341 -12.66 -29.50 -16.36
CA LYS A 341 -13.43 -28.25 -16.26
C LYS A 341 -13.00 -27.20 -17.31
N TYR A 342 -11.71 -27.15 -17.64
CA TYR A 342 -11.12 -26.23 -18.64
C TYR A 342 -10.70 -26.94 -19.93
N LYS A 343 -11.29 -28.10 -20.21
CA LYS A 343 -10.93 -29.01 -21.32
C LYS A 343 -10.88 -28.32 -22.68
N LYS A 344 -11.75 -27.33 -22.93
CA LYS A 344 -11.74 -26.54 -24.17
C LYS A 344 -10.47 -25.69 -24.30
N CYS A 345 -10.08 -24.96 -23.24
CA CYS A 345 -8.85 -24.16 -23.21
C CYS A 345 -7.59 -25.03 -23.23
N PHE A 346 -7.61 -26.18 -22.52
CA PHE A 346 -6.53 -27.17 -22.57
C PHE A 346 -6.37 -27.77 -23.97
N ASN A 347 -7.47 -28.17 -24.62
CA ASN A 347 -7.45 -28.81 -25.93
C ASN A 347 -7.11 -27.82 -27.07
N GLU A 348 -7.63 -26.59 -27.06
CA GLU A 348 -7.31 -25.57 -28.07
C GLU A 348 -5.81 -25.20 -28.10
N TRP A 349 -5.09 -25.42 -26.99
CA TRP A 349 -3.67 -25.15 -26.88
C TRP A 349 -2.76 -26.37 -27.13
N ILE A 350 -3.16 -27.58 -26.74
CA ILE A 350 -2.44 -28.81 -27.10
C ILE A 350 -2.31 -28.96 -28.64
N TYR A 351 -3.29 -28.46 -29.39
CA TYR A 351 -3.25 -28.45 -30.87
C TYR A 351 -2.28 -27.44 -31.49
N ARG A 352 -1.69 -26.51 -30.72
CA ARG A 352 -0.68 -25.56 -31.19
C ARG A 352 0.76 -26.07 -31.03
N CYS A 353 0.96 -27.19 -30.36
CA CYS A 353 2.26 -27.77 -30.07
C CYS A 353 2.57 -28.94 -31.02
N ASP A 354 3.83 -29.11 -31.41
CA ASP A 354 4.25 -30.28 -32.18
C ASP A 354 4.17 -31.52 -31.28
N MET A 355 3.20 -32.39 -31.58
CA MET A 355 2.88 -33.57 -30.79
C MET A 355 4.04 -34.57 -30.70
N THR A 356 5.08 -34.46 -31.53
CA THR A 356 6.24 -35.35 -31.50
C THR A 356 7.13 -35.19 -30.26
N GLU A 357 7.14 -34.02 -29.61
CA GLU A 357 7.96 -33.75 -28.42
C GLU A 357 7.32 -34.20 -27.10
N ILE A 358 5.99 -34.36 -27.07
CA ILE A 358 5.20 -34.59 -25.84
C ILE A 358 4.88 -36.09 -25.62
N ILE A 359 4.87 -36.92 -26.68
CA ILE A 359 4.49 -38.34 -26.65
C ILE A 359 5.26 -39.21 -25.62
N PRO A 360 6.58 -39.02 -25.39
CA PRO A 360 7.31 -39.84 -24.43
C PRO A 360 6.80 -39.70 -22.98
N PHE A 361 6.25 -38.53 -22.63
CA PHE A 361 5.84 -38.19 -21.26
C PHE A 361 4.38 -38.51 -20.97
N TRP A 362 3.58 -38.81 -22.00
CA TRP A 362 2.17 -39.15 -21.85
C TRP A 362 1.94 -40.64 -21.51
N LYS A 363 2.87 -41.52 -21.90
CA LYS A 363 2.77 -42.98 -21.71
C LYS A 363 3.40 -43.54 -20.43
N ALA A 364 4.06 -42.68 -19.63
CA ALA A 364 4.42 -42.96 -18.24
C ALA A 364 3.34 -42.43 -17.31
#